data_AF-A0A8D3CD91-F1
#
_entry.id   AF-A0A8D3CD91-F1
#
_cell.length_a   1.000
_cell.length_b   1.000
_cell.length_c   1.000
_cell.angle_alpha   90.00
_cell.angle_beta   90.00
_cell.angle_gamma   90.00
#
_symmetry.space_group_name_H-M   'P 1'
#
loop_
_entity.id
_entity.type
_entity.pdbx_description
1 polymer ?
#
loop_
_entity_poly.entity_id
_entity_poly.type
_entity_poly.pdbx_seq_one_letter_code
_entity_poly.pdbx_strand_id
1 'polypeptide(L)'
;MAWAGVCYGQRPQVHLRPIVVPFIHDHHLMLQHDNLRPHVARICAQFLEDENIPVLAWPAYSLGMSPIEHVWDALDRRIRQRVPGPANIQQLRTAIEEEWTNIPQMVPSVHTAVCGKCD
;
A
#
# COMPACT_ATOMS: atom_id res chain seq x y z
N MET A 1 0.89 -2.32 -8.55
CA MET A 1 0.83 -1.80 -7.17
C MET A 1 0.04 -2.76 -6.31
N ALA A 2 0.69 -3.25 -5.27
CA ALA A 2 0.20 -4.30 -4.40
C ALA A 2 -0.56 -3.71 -3.23
N TRP A 3 -1.88 -3.88 -3.21
CA TRP A 3 -2.72 -3.41 -2.11
C TRP A 3 -2.51 -4.25 -0.85
N ALA A 4 -2.31 -3.61 0.30
CA ALA A 4 -2.48 -4.25 1.60
C ALA A 4 -3.99 -4.48 1.84
N GLY A 5 -4.49 -5.64 1.43
CA GLY A 5 -5.83 -6.08 1.76
C GLY A 5 -5.98 -6.21 3.28
N VAL A 6 -7.04 -5.65 3.83
CA VAL A 6 -7.43 -5.86 5.22
C VAL A 6 -7.82 -7.33 5.39
N CYS A 7 -7.08 -8.11 6.19
CA CYS A 7 -7.41 -9.50 6.48
C CYS A 7 -8.55 -9.60 7.52
N TYR A 8 -9.74 -9.02 7.28
CA TYR A 8 -10.93 -9.38 8.04
C TYR A 8 -11.53 -10.66 7.47
N GLY A 9 -11.03 -11.82 7.93
CA GLY A 9 -11.65 -13.13 7.64
C GLY A 9 -11.63 -13.59 6.17
N GLN A 10 -10.88 -12.94 5.28
CA GLN A 10 -10.73 -13.32 3.87
C GLN A 10 -9.35 -13.94 3.59
N ARG A 11 -9.29 -14.88 2.63
CA ARG A 11 -8.05 -15.54 2.19
C ARG A 11 -7.17 -14.51 1.45
N PRO A 12 -5.97 -14.18 1.94
CA PRO A 12 -5.05 -13.23 1.28
C PRO A 12 -4.71 -13.63 -0.17
N GLN A 13 -4.83 -14.93 -0.46
CA GLN A 13 -4.58 -15.61 -1.72
C GLN A 13 -5.30 -15.01 -2.94
N VAL A 14 -6.49 -14.43 -2.77
CA VAL A 14 -7.33 -14.03 -3.93
C VAL A 14 -6.91 -12.69 -4.53
N HIS A 15 -6.39 -11.78 -3.71
CA HIS A 15 -6.10 -10.41 -4.15
C HIS A 15 -4.60 -10.12 -4.25
N LEU A 16 -3.78 -10.73 -3.38
CA LEU A 16 -2.35 -10.47 -3.34
C LEU A 16 -1.60 -11.31 -4.38
N ARG A 17 -1.91 -12.59 -4.47
CA ARG A 17 -1.13 -13.56 -5.23
C ARG A 17 -0.94 -13.24 -6.73
N PRO A 18 -1.96 -12.82 -7.51
CA PRO A 18 -1.76 -12.63 -8.95
C PRO A 18 -0.96 -11.36 -9.31
N ILE A 19 -0.86 -10.39 -8.41
CA ILE A 19 -0.30 -9.06 -8.73
C ILE A 19 0.93 -8.75 -7.88
N VAL A 20 0.87 -9.05 -6.58
CA VAL A 20 1.85 -8.62 -5.59
C VAL A 20 3.06 -9.54 -5.55
N VAL A 21 2.81 -10.84 -5.53
CA VAL A 21 3.84 -11.87 -5.43
C VAL A 21 4.82 -11.79 -6.62
N PRO A 22 4.37 -11.83 -7.89
CA PRO A 22 5.30 -11.72 -9.03
C PRO A 22 6.07 -10.40 -9.01
N PHE A 23 5.39 -9.28 -8.73
CA PHE A 23 6.02 -7.97 -8.76
C PHE A 23 7.14 -7.83 -7.72
N ILE A 24 6.93 -8.34 -6.50
CA ILE A 24 7.95 -8.33 -5.45
C ILE A 24 9.16 -9.18 -5.85
N HIS A 25 8.92 -10.39 -6.38
CA HIS A 25 9.99 -11.31 -6.76
C HIS A 25 10.79 -10.79 -7.96
N ASP A 26 10.11 -10.30 -9.00
CA ASP A 26 10.75 -9.79 -10.23
C ASP A 26 11.63 -8.56 -9.98
N HIS A 27 11.32 -7.78 -8.94
CA HIS A 27 12.01 -6.52 -8.63
C HIS A 27 12.82 -6.57 -7.33
N HIS A 28 12.90 -7.74 -6.68
CA HIS A 28 13.60 -7.94 -5.39
C HIS A 28 13.21 -6.92 -4.31
N LEU A 29 11.91 -6.69 -4.13
CA LEU A 29 11.39 -5.68 -3.21
C LEU A 29 11.09 -6.28 -1.82
N MET A 30 10.97 -5.41 -0.82
CA MET A 30 10.42 -5.75 0.50
C MET A 30 9.04 -5.14 0.67
N LEU A 31 8.12 -5.89 1.28
CA LEU A 31 6.79 -5.41 1.62
C LEU A 31 6.85 -4.57 2.90
N GLN A 32 6.47 -3.30 2.81
CA GLN A 32 6.12 -2.50 3.99
C GLN A 32 4.60 -2.57 4.21
N HIS A 33 4.19 -2.88 5.44
CA HIS A 33 2.80 -2.79 5.88
C HIS A 33 2.75 -2.25 7.32
N ASP A 34 1.61 -1.74 7.74
CA ASP A 34 1.44 -1.32 9.13
C ASP A 34 1.32 -2.56 10.04
N ASN A 35 1.77 -2.40 11.29
CA ASN A 35 1.62 -3.45 12.32
C ASN A 35 0.22 -3.44 12.95
N LEU A 36 -0.82 -3.01 12.22
CA LEU A 36 -2.18 -3.04 12.76
C LEU A 36 -2.65 -4.49 12.90
N ARG A 37 -3.47 -4.74 13.93
CA ARG A 37 -3.92 -6.09 14.33
C ARG A 37 -4.44 -6.98 13.18
N PRO A 38 -5.17 -6.46 12.17
CA PRO A 38 -5.58 -7.28 11.03
C PRO A 38 -4.42 -7.75 10.15
N HIS A 39 -3.34 -6.98 10.05
CA HIS A 39 -2.21 -7.26 9.15
C HIS A 39 -1.15 -8.16 9.79
N VAL A 40 -1.08 -8.19 11.12
CA VAL A 40 -0.27 -9.15 11.91
C VAL A 40 -1.06 -10.42 12.29
N ALA A 41 -2.28 -10.57 11.77
CA ALA A 41 -3.05 -11.78 11.99
C ALA A 41 -2.30 -12.99 11.42
N ARG A 42 -2.38 -14.13 12.14
CA ARG A 42 -1.69 -15.38 11.78
C ARG A 42 -1.88 -15.79 10.32
N ILE A 43 -3.04 -15.52 9.74
CA ILE A 43 -3.35 -15.86 8.34
C ILE A 43 -2.55 -15.03 7.33
N CYS A 44 -2.26 -13.76 7.64
CA CYS A 44 -1.46 -12.90 6.77
C CYS A 44 0.02 -13.22 6.95
N ALA A 45 0.47 -13.45 8.20
CA ALA A 45 1.84 -13.88 8.49
C ALA A 45 2.19 -15.19 7.76
N GLN A 46 1.32 -16.21 7.85
CA GLN A 46 1.53 -17.49 7.16
C GLN A 46 1.59 -17.31 5.64
N PHE A 47 0.70 -16.48 5.06
CA PHE A 47 0.72 -16.22 3.62
C PHE A 47 2.04 -15.57 3.16
N LEU A 48 2.56 -14.60 3.92
CA LEU A 48 3.82 -13.92 3.60
C LEU A 48 5.00 -14.89 3.69
N GLU A 49 4.99 -15.80 4.66
CA GLU A 49 5.98 -16.88 4.78
C GLU A 49 5.87 -17.88 3.63
N ASP A 50 4.67 -18.38 3.32
CA ASP A 50 4.42 -19.36 2.26
C ASP A 50 4.82 -18.83 0.86
N GLU A 51 4.60 -17.55 0.60
CA GLU A 51 4.97 -16.88 -0.66
C GLU A 51 6.40 -16.29 -0.64
N ASN A 52 7.12 -16.50 0.47
CA ASN A 52 8.51 -16.07 0.68
C ASN A 52 8.72 -14.57 0.47
N ILE A 53 7.73 -13.75 0.88
CA ILE A 53 7.74 -12.29 0.74
C ILE A 53 8.53 -11.67 1.91
N PRO A 54 9.66 -11.00 1.66
CA PRO A 54 10.39 -10.31 2.72
C PRO A 54 9.60 -9.08 3.19
N VAL A 55 9.42 -8.95 4.51
CA VAL A 55 8.69 -7.84 5.14
C VAL A 55 9.68 -6.87 5.78
N LEU A 56 9.51 -5.58 5.52
CA LEU A 56 10.30 -4.53 6.16
C LEU A 56 9.91 -4.42 7.64
N ALA A 57 10.89 -4.59 8.54
CA ALA A 57 10.67 -4.37 9.96
C ALA A 57 10.33 -2.88 10.20
N TRP A 58 9.12 -2.62 10.66
CA TRP A 58 8.60 -1.27 10.85
C TRP A 58 8.10 -1.08 12.29
N PRO A 59 8.40 0.05 12.97
CA PRO A 59 8.01 0.26 14.35
C PRO A 59 6.49 0.38 14.49
N ALA A 60 5.91 -0.20 15.56
CA ALA A 60 4.50 -0.03 15.88
C ALA A 60 4.16 1.45 16.18
N TYR A 61 2.94 1.89 15.88
CA TYR A 61 2.42 3.26 16.11
C TYR A 61 3.01 4.39 15.26
N SER A 62 3.69 4.05 14.18
CA SER A 62 4.21 4.95 13.15
C SER A 62 3.16 5.30 12.09
N LEU A 63 1.89 5.46 12.50
CA LEU A 63 0.75 5.71 11.63
C LEU A 63 0.91 6.99 10.78
N GLY A 64 1.67 7.97 11.25
CA GLY A 64 1.99 9.19 10.50
C GLY A 64 3.23 9.10 9.60
N MET A 65 3.89 7.95 9.49
CA MET A 65 5.14 7.78 8.73
C MET A 65 5.02 6.77 7.59
N SER A 66 3.85 6.18 7.36
CA SER A 66 3.69 5.27 6.24
C SER A 66 3.62 6.07 4.94
N PRO A 67 4.47 5.80 3.93
CA PRO A 67 4.43 6.51 2.66
C PRO A 67 3.06 6.47 1.98
N ILE A 68 2.23 5.45 2.24
CA ILE A 68 0.88 5.35 1.69
C ILE A 68 -0.08 6.37 2.28
N GLU A 69 0.07 6.75 3.55
CA GLU A 69 -0.77 7.76 4.20
C GLU A 69 -0.54 9.14 3.59
N HIS A 70 0.70 9.44 3.21
CA HIS A 70 1.00 10.66 2.45
C HIS A 70 0.37 10.67 1.07
N VAL A 71 0.30 9.52 0.39
CA VAL A 71 -0.39 9.40 -0.91
C VAL A 71 -1.90 9.57 -0.73
N TRP A 72 -2.49 9.00 0.33
CA TRP A 72 -3.91 9.17 0.64
C TRP A 72 -4.27 10.63 0.97
N ASP A 73 -3.47 11.32 1.78
CA ASP A 73 -3.66 12.74 2.09
C ASP A 73 -3.54 13.61 0.83
N ALA A 74 -2.56 13.34 -0.04
CA ALA A 74 -2.43 14.04 -1.32
C ALA A 74 -3.64 13.82 -2.23
N LEU A 75 -4.16 12.60 -2.30
CA LEU A 75 -5.33 12.24 -3.10
C LEU A 75 -6.60 12.92 -2.56
N ASP A 76 -6.84 12.85 -1.25
CA ASP A 76 -8.00 13.47 -0.59
C ASP A 76 -8.01 15.00 -0.82
N ARG A 77 -6.87 15.67 -0.64
CA ARG A 77 -6.73 17.10 -0.92
C ARG A 77 -7.07 17.46 -2.35
N ARG A 78 -6.60 16.69 -3.33
CA ARG A 78 -6.88 16.91 -4.76
C ARG A 78 -8.35 16.73 -5.09
N ILE A 79 -8.98 15.67 -4.58
CA ILE A 79 -10.41 15.42 -4.78
C ILE A 79 -11.25 16.55 -4.19
N ARG A 80 -10.90 17.06 -3.00
CA ARG A 80 -11.59 18.20 -2.36
C ARG A 80 -11.47 19.51 -3.13
N GLN A 81 -10.41 19.69 -3.92
CA GLN A 81 -10.18 20.89 -4.73
C GLN A 81 -10.93 20.89 -6.06
N ARG A 82 -11.55 19.76 -6.45
CA ARG A 82 -12.30 19.67 -7.72
C ARG A 82 -13.56 20.52 -7.70
N VAL A 83 -13.81 21.21 -8.82
CA VAL A 83 -15.01 22.01 -9.04
C VAL A 83 -15.59 21.69 -10.44
N PRO A 84 -16.84 21.19 -10.53
CA PRO A 84 -17.69 20.77 -9.42
C PRO A 84 -17.10 19.53 -8.71
N GLY A 85 -17.31 19.45 -7.40
CA GLY A 85 -16.94 18.25 -6.64
C GLY A 85 -17.79 17.04 -7.03
N PRO A 86 -17.32 15.80 -6.77
CA PRO A 86 -18.08 14.60 -7.09
C PRO A 86 -19.36 14.51 -6.26
N ALA A 87 -20.51 14.38 -6.92
CA ALA A 87 -21.83 14.35 -6.30
C ALA A 87 -22.39 12.93 -6.08
N ASN A 88 -21.73 11.91 -6.61
CA ASN A 88 -22.11 10.51 -6.45
C ASN A 88 -20.91 9.56 -6.48
N ILE A 89 -21.13 8.29 -6.12
CA ILE A 89 -20.08 7.26 -6.05
C ILE A 89 -19.37 7.07 -7.39
N GLN A 90 -20.08 7.15 -8.51
CA GLN A 90 -19.47 6.96 -9.82
C GLN A 90 -18.53 8.12 -10.18
N GLN A 91 -18.96 9.36 -9.92
CA GLN A 91 -18.12 10.54 -10.10
C GLN A 91 -16.92 10.52 -9.14
N LEU A 92 -17.10 10.04 -7.91
CA LEU A 92 -16.00 9.89 -6.96
C LEU A 92 -14.97 8.86 -7.44
N ARG A 93 -15.41 7.71 -7.97
CA ARG A 93 -14.52 6.69 -8.53
C ARG A 93 -13.70 7.25 -9.69
N THR A 94 -14.35 7.88 -10.65
CA THR A 94 -13.66 8.54 -11.78
C THR A 94 -12.69 9.61 -11.28
N ALA A 95 -13.08 10.40 -10.29
CA ALA A 95 -12.19 11.42 -9.73
C ALA A 95 -10.96 10.83 -9.03
N ILE A 96 -11.12 9.72 -8.30
CA ILE A 96 -10.02 8.99 -7.70
C ILE A 96 -9.06 8.48 -8.78
N GLU A 97 -9.57 7.84 -9.83
CA GLU A 97 -8.74 7.30 -10.92
C GLU A 97 -7.96 8.40 -11.64
N GLU A 98 -8.61 9.51 -11.97
CA GLU A 98 -7.97 10.65 -12.64
C GLU A 98 -6.92 11.31 -11.73
N GLU A 99 -7.26 11.65 -10.49
CA GLU A 99 -6.29 12.28 -9.57
C GLU A 99 -5.14 11.36 -9.23
N TRP A 100 -5.38 10.06 -9.12
CA TRP A 100 -4.33 9.06 -8.90
C TRP A 100 -3.26 9.11 -10.00
N THR A 101 -3.67 9.25 -11.27
CA THR A 101 -2.72 9.42 -12.39
C THR A 101 -2.00 10.76 -12.39
N ASN A 102 -2.60 11.78 -11.75
CA ASN A 102 -2.06 13.15 -11.70
C ASN A 102 -1.16 13.41 -10.48
N ILE A 103 -1.12 12.49 -9.50
CA ILE A 103 -0.13 12.55 -8.42
C ILE A 103 1.23 12.28 -9.07
N PRO A 104 2.14 13.27 -9.11
CA PRO A 104 3.46 13.04 -9.68
C PRO A 104 4.10 11.90 -8.90
N GLN A 105 4.77 10.99 -9.60
CA GLN A 105 5.54 9.88 -9.00
C GLN A 105 6.65 10.37 -8.04
N MET A 106 6.79 11.69 -7.86
CA MET A 106 7.62 12.34 -6.84
C MET A 106 6.98 12.23 -5.46
N VAL A 107 7.04 11.03 -4.90
CA VAL A 107 7.41 10.90 -3.50
C VAL A 107 8.83 10.32 -3.51
N PRO A 108 9.88 11.08 -3.17
CA PRO A 108 11.23 10.55 -2.93
C PRO A 108 11.30 9.57 -1.73
N SER A 109 10.19 8.91 -1.36
CA SER A 109 10.08 8.08 -0.15
C SER A 109 9.20 6.85 -0.32
N VAL A 110 8.73 6.50 -1.53
CA VAL A 110 8.24 5.11 -1.77
C VAL A 110 9.38 4.17 -2.17
N HIS A 111 10.55 4.72 -2.48
CA HIS A 111 11.82 4.01 -2.54
C HIS A 111 12.69 4.37 -1.32
N THR A 112 12.25 4.08 -0.10
CA THR A 112 13.25 3.80 0.94
C THR A 112 13.69 2.35 0.74
N ALA A 113 14.55 2.15 -0.26
CA ALA A 113 15.49 1.05 -0.17
C ALA A 113 16.37 1.37 1.04
N VAL A 114 16.08 0.77 2.19
CA VAL A 114 17.08 0.66 3.24
C VAL A 114 18.16 -0.24 2.64
N CYS A 115 19.26 0.38 2.19
CA CYS A 115 20.46 -0.34 1.80
C CYS A 115 20.90 -1.16 3.01
N GLY A 116 20.75 -2.48 2.94
CA GLY A 116 21.24 -3.44 3.93
C GLY A 116 22.76 -3.54 3.89
N LYS A 117 23.46 -2.44 4.20
CA LYS A 117 24.89 -2.45 4.52
C LYS A 117 25.07 -1.90 5.91
N CYS A 118 24.85 -2.77 6.88
CA CYS A 118 25.57 -2.76 8.14
C CYS A 118 26.22 -4.14 8.24
N ASP A 119 27.41 -4.25 7.65
CA ASP A 119 28.61 -4.95 8.15
C ASP A 119 29.81 -4.36 7.40
#